data_AF-A0A831KZB0-F1
#
_entry.id   AF-A0A831KZB0-F1
#
_cell.length_a   1.000
_cell.length_b   1.000
_cell.length_c   1.000
_cell.angle_alpha   90.00
_cell.angle_beta   90.00
_cell.angle_gamma   90.00
#
_symmetry.space_group_name_H-M   'P 1'
#
loop_
_entity.id
_entity.type
_entity.pdbx_description
1 polymer ?
#
loop_
_entity_poly.entity_id
_entity_poly.type
_entity_poly.pdbx_seq_one_letter_code
_entity_poly.pdbx_strand_id
1 'polypeptide(L)'
;MASKTGYRVRKRGDTYFVDFRLPGIQRFRRSLKTGNAEEAHSRAAAIYKRISRMVAGGSRPDLQLREAIDRYLFHGEKTRTASSLGPDRTCFRRILEWFPDNVEIRNIDRSSVLEFTSWMKKDRNYSQRTVNHHIAVAKAAINLALADKIYSGDNPFAGRGLIKQVRTRRKSYSPAQLSQILEYARNISASGGSLSRRAFHPYIYLAVNTGMRPGEILNLRWDHITPQQIEIHRPKSGQDLEVIPMLPWVWDFLQKLPRESFYVLHLGQRSTNTFRKIWIRLRTDLKLPEGSTLYQIRHSVASYLADAGVPLHLVQALLRHADWSTTQIYVNSDMDDLRRVMAVMDRFKA
;
A
#
# COMPACT_ATOMS: atom_id res chain seq x y z
N MET A 1 -30.47 -37.20 -28.72
CA MET A 1 -31.44 -36.12 -28.39
C MET A 1 -30.73 -34.77 -28.40
N ALA A 2 -30.88 -34.00 -29.46
CA ALA A 2 -30.29 -32.67 -29.57
C ALA A 2 -31.00 -31.72 -28.59
N SER A 3 -30.25 -31.18 -27.63
CA SER A 3 -30.75 -30.32 -26.56
C SER A 3 -31.45 -29.07 -27.12
N LYS A 4 -32.76 -28.94 -26.87
CA LYS A 4 -33.63 -27.79 -27.19
C LYS A 4 -33.26 -26.50 -26.43
N THR A 5 -32.20 -26.50 -25.64
CA THR A 5 -31.75 -25.32 -24.90
C THR A 5 -30.79 -24.51 -25.76
N GLY A 6 -30.97 -23.18 -25.83
CA GLY A 6 -30.14 -22.28 -26.64
C GLY A 6 -28.68 -22.13 -26.19
N TYR A 7 -28.17 -23.08 -25.40
CA TYR A 7 -26.80 -23.17 -24.90
C TYR A 7 -26.30 -24.61 -24.89
N ARG A 8 -24.97 -24.78 -24.90
CA ARG A 8 -24.28 -26.07 -24.88
C ARG A 8 -23.43 -26.19 -23.62
N VAL A 9 -23.54 -27.31 -22.92
CA VAL A 9 -22.65 -27.67 -21.81
C VAL A 9 -21.65 -28.72 -22.30
N ARG A 10 -20.35 -28.48 -22.13
CA ARG A 10 -19.27 -29.38 -22.56
C ARG A 10 -18.26 -29.60 -21.44
N LYS A 11 -17.85 -30.84 -21.22
CA LYS A 11 -16.77 -31.18 -20.29
C LYS A 11 -15.40 -30.95 -20.96
N ARG A 12 -14.45 -30.35 -20.25
CA ARG A 12 -13.02 -30.31 -20.61
C ARG A 12 -12.20 -30.55 -19.36
N GLY A 13 -11.43 -31.64 -19.34
CA GLY A 13 -10.81 -32.13 -18.11
C GLY A 13 -11.88 -32.45 -17.05
N ASP A 14 -11.66 -32.01 -15.82
CA ASP A 14 -12.58 -32.23 -14.69
C ASP A 14 -13.67 -31.16 -14.53
N THR A 15 -13.84 -30.28 -15.52
CA THR A 15 -14.76 -29.13 -15.39
C THR A 15 -15.67 -28.98 -16.60
N TYR A 16 -16.94 -28.70 -16.33
CA TYR A 16 -17.92 -28.34 -17.36
C TYR A 16 -17.83 -26.87 -17.76
N PHE A 17 -18.16 -26.57 -19.01
CA PHE A 17 -18.22 -25.23 -19.57
C PHE A 17 -19.56 -25.02 -20.27
N VAL A 18 -20.15 -23.85 -20.13
CA VAL A 18 -21.30 -23.41 -20.93
C VAL A 18 -20.82 -22.59 -22.15
N ASP A 19 -21.44 -22.79 -23.31
CA ASP A 19 -21.16 -22.12 -24.59
C ASP A 19 -22.48 -21.78 -25.31
N PHE A 20 -22.72 -20.50 -25.64
CA PHE A 20 -23.88 -20.08 -26.44
C PHE A 20 -23.63 -18.81 -27.23
N ARG A 21 -24.58 -18.45 -28.11
CA ARG A 21 -24.61 -17.22 -28.89
C ARG A 21 -25.97 -16.53 -28.74
N LEU A 22 -25.97 -15.21 -28.71
CA LEU A 22 -27.18 -14.37 -28.65
C LEU A 22 -26.99 -13.15 -29.59
N PRO A 23 -28.06 -12.47 -30.02
CA PRO A 23 -27.95 -11.21 -30.76
C PRO A 23 -27.03 -10.21 -30.01
N GLY A 24 -26.05 -9.63 -30.69
CA GLY A 24 -25.05 -8.74 -30.04
C GLY A 24 -23.94 -9.43 -29.23
N ILE A 25 -24.00 -10.75 -29.02
CA ILE A 25 -22.96 -11.55 -28.36
C ILE A 25 -22.44 -12.62 -29.34
N GLN A 26 -21.28 -12.38 -29.95
CA GLN A 26 -20.70 -13.29 -30.96
C GLN A 26 -20.45 -14.72 -30.44
N ARG A 27 -20.00 -14.86 -29.17
CA ARG A 27 -19.85 -16.14 -28.47
C ARG A 27 -19.65 -15.93 -26.97
N PHE A 28 -20.47 -16.56 -26.14
CA PHE A 28 -20.30 -16.61 -24.69
C PHE A 28 -19.78 -17.98 -24.29
N ARG A 29 -18.65 -18.05 -23.58
CA ARG A 29 -18.11 -19.31 -23.03
C ARG A 29 -17.60 -19.12 -21.60
N ARG A 30 -18.05 -19.94 -20.66
CA ARG A 30 -17.66 -19.84 -19.24
C ARG A 30 -17.51 -21.21 -18.60
N SER A 31 -16.50 -21.36 -17.74
CA SER A 31 -16.37 -22.54 -16.86
C SER A 31 -17.48 -22.53 -15.81
N LEU A 32 -18.13 -23.67 -15.64
CA LEU A 32 -19.15 -23.91 -14.63
C LEU A 32 -18.53 -24.34 -13.31
N LYS A 33 -17.18 -24.46 -13.22
CA LYS A 33 -16.40 -24.77 -12.01
C LYS A 33 -16.98 -25.94 -11.20
N THR A 34 -17.46 -26.95 -11.90
CA THR A 34 -17.96 -28.20 -11.31
C THR A 34 -17.66 -29.35 -12.28
N GLY A 35 -17.33 -30.50 -11.70
CA GLY A 35 -17.24 -31.78 -12.41
C GLY A 35 -18.55 -32.56 -12.39
N ASN A 36 -19.58 -32.06 -11.69
CA ASN A 36 -20.91 -32.65 -11.63
C ASN A 36 -21.78 -32.14 -12.79
N ALA A 37 -22.37 -33.05 -13.55
CA ALA A 37 -23.18 -32.74 -14.72
C ALA A 37 -24.49 -32.01 -14.37
N GLU A 38 -25.16 -32.38 -13.29
CA GLU A 38 -26.45 -31.80 -12.90
C GLU A 38 -26.29 -30.35 -12.43
N GLU A 39 -25.30 -30.12 -11.57
CA GLU A 39 -24.92 -28.79 -11.11
C GLU A 39 -24.45 -27.90 -12.28
N ALA A 40 -23.72 -28.47 -13.24
CA ALA A 40 -23.31 -27.78 -14.45
C ALA A 40 -24.52 -27.29 -15.27
N HIS A 41 -25.53 -28.14 -15.49
CA HIS A 41 -26.72 -27.76 -16.25
C HIS A 41 -27.55 -26.69 -15.54
N SER A 42 -27.69 -26.77 -14.21
CA SER A 42 -28.36 -25.76 -13.40
C SER A 42 -27.65 -24.40 -13.47
N ARG A 43 -26.32 -24.38 -13.26
CA ARG A 43 -25.49 -23.17 -13.40
C ARG A 43 -25.57 -22.60 -14.82
N ALA A 44 -25.52 -23.45 -15.85
CA ALA A 44 -25.61 -23.04 -17.24
C ALA A 44 -26.97 -22.40 -17.57
N ALA A 45 -28.08 -22.99 -17.09
CA ALA A 45 -29.44 -22.47 -17.27
C ALA A 45 -29.61 -21.10 -16.62
N ALA A 46 -29.12 -20.92 -15.39
CA ALA A 46 -29.15 -19.64 -14.68
C ALA A 46 -28.36 -18.55 -15.43
N ILE A 47 -27.17 -18.89 -15.92
CA ILE A 47 -26.31 -17.99 -16.72
C ILE A 47 -27.01 -17.60 -18.03
N TYR A 48 -27.57 -18.56 -18.77
CA TYR A 48 -28.26 -18.30 -20.03
C TYR A 48 -29.51 -17.43 -19.82
N LYS A 49 -30.39 -17.77 -18.86
CA LYS A 49 -31.62 -17.00 -18.56
C LYS A 49 -31.33 -15.56 -18.13
N ARG A 50 -30.21 -15.34 -17.43
CA ARG A 50 -29.75 -13.99 -17.05
C ARG A 50 -29.33 -13.20 -18.28
N ILE A 51 -28.45 -13.76 -19.10
CA ILE A 51 -27.84 -13.07 -20.24
C ILE A 51 -28.86 -12.83 -21.37
N SER A 52 -29.77 -13.78 -21.64
CA SER A 52 -30.84 -13.60 -22.64
C SER A 52 -31.79 -12.44 -22.30
N ARG A 53 -32.10 -12.23 -21.01
CA ARG A 53 -32.91 -11.08 -20.55
C ARG A 53 -32.20 -9.74 -20.78
N MET A 54 -30.87 -9.70 -20.66
CA MET A 54 -30.08 -8.49 -20.84
C MET A 54 -29.94 -8.10 -22.31
N VAL A 55 -29.75 -9.08 -23.19
CA VAL A 55 -29.69 -8.88 -24.64
C VAL A 55 -31.03 -8.38 -25.19
N ALA A 56 -32.15 -8.95 -24.73
CA ALA A 56 -33.48 -8.49 -25.12
C ALA A 56 -33.77 -7.02 -24.72
N GLY A 57 -33.00 -6.46 -23.77
CA GLY A 57 -33.09 -5.07 -23.34
C GLY A 57 -32.23 -4.07 -24.12
N GLY A 58 -31.58 -4.47 -25.24
CA GLY A 58 -30.90 -3.53 -26.15
C GLY A 58 -29.59 -2.90 -25.64
N SER A 59 -28.96 -3.43 -24.59
CA SER A 59 -27.70 -2.89 -24.06
C SER A 59 -26.50 -3.21 -24.95
N ARG A 60 -25.72 -2.18 -25.32
CA ARG A 60 -24.39 -2.27 -25.97
C ARG A 60 -23.50 -3.32 -25.27
N PRO A 61 -22.58 -4.00 -26.02
CA PRO A 61 -21.66 -4.96 -25.43
C PRO A 61 -20.92 -4.31 -24.26
N ASP A 62 -20.88 -5.02 -23.15
CA ASP A 62 -20.41 -4.44 -21.89
C ASP A 62 -18.91 -4.24 -21.89
N LEU A 63 -18.43 -3.27 -21.11
CA LEU A 63 -17.01 -3.08 -20.90
C LEU A 63 -16.42 -4.32 -20.20
N GLN A 64 -15.36 -4.89 -20.77
CA GLN A 64 -14.63 -5.97 -20.15
C GLN A 64 -13.79 -5.44 -18.98
N LEU A 65 -13.67 -6.23 -17.92
CA LEU A 65 -12.86 -5.88 -16.75
C LEU A 65 -11.41 -5.58 -17.15
N ARG A 66 -10.83 -6.38 -18.05
CA ARG A 66 -9.48 -6.17 -18.57
C ARG A 66 -9.34 -4.81 -19.26
N GLU A 67 -10.32 -4.43 -20.08
CA GLU A 67 -10.30 -3.14 -20.78
C GLU A 67 -10.36 -1.97 -19.80
N ALA A 68 -11.20 -2.05 -18.75
CA ALA A 68 -11.24 -1.04 -17.70
C ALA A 68 -9.90 -0.91 -16.95
N ILE A 69 -9.24 -2.05 -16.68
CA ILE A 69 -7.93 -2.10 -16.04
C ILE A 69 -6.85 -1.47 -16.94
N ASP A 70 -6.80 -1.84 -18.22
CA ASP A 70 -5.80 -1.34 -19.15
C ASP A 70 -5.95 0.18 -19.34
N ARG A 71 -7.19 0.70 -19.42
CA ARG A 71 -7.48 2.13 -19.46
C ARG A 71 -7.00 2.84 -18.19
N TYR A 72 -7.27 2.28 -17.01
CA TYR A 72 -6.80 2.82 -15.74
C TYR A 72 -5.27 2.89 -15.67
N LEU A 73 -4.58 1.82 -16.09
CA LEU A 73 -3.12 1.79 -16.10
C LEU A 73 -2.54 2.80 -17.10
N PHE A 74 -3.12 2.91 -18.29
CA PHE A 74 -2.72 3.91 -19.29
C PHE A 74 -2.88 5.35 -18.79
N HIS A 75 -4.00 5.67 -18.14
CA HIS A 75 -4.20 6.99 -17.53
C HIS A 75 -3.23 7.25 -16.36
N GLY A 76 -2.99 6.20 -15.56
CA GLY A 76 -2.04 6.23 -14.46
C GLY A 76 -0.62 6.53 -14.92
N GLU A 77 -0.15 5.89 -16.00
CA GLU A 77 1.21 6.07 -16.54
C GLU A 77 1.52 7.52 -16.92
N LYS A 78 0.50 8.29 -17.32
CA LYS A 78 0.64 9.71 -17.67
C LYS A 78 0.75 10.64 -16.46
N THR A 79 0.22 10.22 -15.31
CA THR A 79 0.00 11.10 -14.15
C THR A 79 0.78 10.67 -12.91
N ARG A 80 1.25 9.42 -12.86
CA ARG A 80 1.88 8.81 -11.69
C ARG A 80 3.20 8.17 -12.06
N THR A 81 4.11 8.16 -11.10
CA THR A 81 5.41 7.47 -11.25
C THR A 81 5.23 5.95 -11.33
N ALA A 82 6.18 5.27 -11.99
CA ALA A 82 6.18 3.82 -12.10
C ALA A 82 6.15 3.11 -10.73
N SER A 83 6.83 3.68 -9.72
CA SER A 83 6.83 3.14 -8.36
C SER A 83 5.48 3.29 -7.63
N SER A 84 4.68 4.29 -8.01
CA SER A 84 3.31 4.49 -7.52
C SER A 84 2.32 3.52 -8.17
N LEU A 85 2.51 3.17 -9.45
CA LEU A 85 1.62 2.26 -10.20
C LEU A 85 1.95 0.77 -10.02
N GLY A 86 3.18 0.43 -9.66
CA GLY A 86 3.62 -0.96 -9.45
C GLY A 86 2.71 -1.77 -8.50
N PRO A 87 2.29 -1.22 -7.34
CA PRO A 87 1.32 -1.87 -6.46
C PRO A 87 -0.03 -2.15 -7.14
N ASP A 88 -0.56 -1.18 -7.90
CA ASP A 88 -1.83 -1.32 -8.62
C ASP A 88 -1.74 -2.44 -9.68
N ARG A 89 -0.65 -2.50 -10.45
CA ARG A 89 -0.39 -3.61 -11.41
C ARG A 89 -0.40 -4.97 -10.73
N THR A 90 0.21 -5.05 -9.54
CA THR A 90 0.24 -6.29 -8.75
C THR A 90 -1.17 -6.67 -8.30
N CYS A 91 -1.97 -5.70 -7.88
CA CYS A 91 -3.37 -5.92 -7.52
C CYS A 91 -4.18 -6.43 -8.72
N PHE A 92 -4.06 -5.78 -9.88
CA PHE A 92 -4.78 -6.20 -11.09
C PHE A 92 -4.40 -7.59 -11.55
N ARG A 93 -3.12 -7.97 -11.47
CA ARG A 93 -2.70 -9.35 -11.76
C ARG A 93 -3.42 -10.38 -10.88
N ARG A 94 -3.67 -10.07 -9.60
CA ARG A 94 -4.43 -10.93 -8.68
C ARG A 94 -5.93 -10.90 -8.93
N ILE A 95 -6.46 -9.75 -9.35
CA ILE A 95 -7.86 -9.62 -9.74
C ILE A 95 -8.13 -10.47 -10.99
N LEU A 96 -7.26 -10.40 -12.01
CA LEU A 96 -7.37 -11.16 -13.25
C LEU A 96 -7.08 -12.66 -13.09
N GLU A 97 -6.39 -13.04 -12.01
CA GLU A 97 -6.24 -14.44 -11.64
C GLU A 97 -7.58 -15.05 -11.16
N TRP A 98 -8.42 -14.24 -10.50
CA TRP A 98 -9.73 -14.68 -9.99
C TRP A 98 -10.87 -14.47 -11.01
N PHE A 99 -10.89 -13.30 -11.64
CA PHE A 99 -11.86 -12.89 -12.64
C PHE A 99 -11.25 -13.07 -14.03
N PRO A 100 -11.87 -13.85 -14.93
CA PRO A 100 -11.34 -14.04 -16.29
C PRO A 100 -11.13 -12.71 -17.02
N ASP A 101 -10.07 -12.61 -17.83
CA ASP A 101 -9.74 -11.38 -18.56
C ASP A 101 -10.92 -10.82 -19.37
N ASN A 102 -11.71 -11.69 -19.98
CA ASN A 102 -12.84 -11.32 -20.82
C ASN A 102 -14.17 -11.19 -20.06
N VAL A 103 -14.16 -11.18 -18.72
CA VAL A 103 -15.40 -11.00 -17.96
C VAL A 103 -15.92 -9.57 -18.14
N GLU A 104 -17.18 -9.46 -18.53
CA GLU A 104 -17.90 -8.20 -18.55
C GLU A 104 -18.19 -7.71 -17.13
N ILE A 105 -18.05 -6.41 -16.87
CA ILE A 105 -18.21 -5.85 -15.52
C ILE A 105 -19.60 -6.15 -14.93
N ARG A 106 -20.67 -6.04 -15.74
CA ARG A 106 -22.06 -6.36 -15.35
C ARG A 106 -22.26 -7.80 -14.88
N ASN A 107 -21.36 -8.70 -15.27
CA ASN A 107 -21.46 -10.11 -14.92
C ASN A 107 -20.78 -10.45 -13.59
N ILE A 108 -20.08 -9.49 -12.98
CA ILE A 108 -19.50 -9.59 -11.66
C ILE A 108 -20.58 -9.19 -10.64
N ASP A 109 -21.05 -10.15 -9.86
CA ASP A 109 -22.00 -9.89 -8.77
C ASP A 109 -21.30 -9.74 -7.42
N ARG A 110 -22.06 -9.27 -6.43
CA ARG A 110 -21.57 -9.04 -5.07
C ARG A 110 -21.07 -10.32 -4.40
N SER A 111 -21.71 -11.46 -4.65
CA SER A 111 -21.24 -12.77 -4.18
C SER A 111 -19.84 -13.08 -4.70
N SER A 112 -19.58 -12.89 -5.99
CA SER A 112 -18.28 -13.12 -6.60
C SER A 112 -17.17 -12.24 -5.99
N VAL A 113 -17.50 -11.01 -5.61
CA VAL A 113 -16.57 -10.10 -4.93
C VAL A 113 -16.30 -10.54 -3.48
N LEU A 114 -17.32 -11.01 -2.75
CA LEU A 114 -17.14 -11.55 -1.40
C LEU A 114 -16.30 -12.83 -1.39
N GLU A 115 -16.54 -13.72 -2.35
CA GLU A 115 -15.72 -14.92 -2.56
C GLU A 115 -14.27 -14.54 -2.89
N PHE A 116 -14.05 -13.55 -3.76
CA PHE A 116 -12.71 -13.02 -4.04
C PHE A 116 -12.00 -12.51 -2.77
N THR A 117 -12.70 -11.74 -1.92
CA THR A 117 -12.12 -11.28 -0.65
C THR A 117 -11.79 -12.42 0.30
N SER A 118 -12.62 -13.46 0.32
CA SER A 118 -12.42 -14.65 1.14
C SER A 118 -11.23 -15.46 0.65
N TRP A 119 -11.11 -15.64 -0.67
CA TRP A 119 -9.98 -16.31 -1.31
C TRP A 119 -8.66 -15.60 -1.00
N MET A 120 -8.62 -14.26 -1.11
CA MET A 120 -7.41 -13.51 -0.75
C MET A 120 -7.00 -13.70 0.74
N LYS A 121 -7.97 -13.82 1.65
CA LYS A 121 -7.68 -14.08 3.06
C LYS A 121 -7.24 -15.52 3.33
N LYS A 122 -7.98 -16.50 2.85
CA LYS A 122 -7.80 -17.91 3.20
C LYS A 122 -6.68 -18.55 2.39
N ASP A 123 -6.71 -18.39 1.08
CA ASP A 123 -5.80 -19.07 0.16
C ASP A 123 -4.49 -18.31 -0.06
N ARG A 124 -4.53 -16.97 0.04
CA ARG A 124 -3.35 -16.11 -0.14
C ARG A 124 -2.77 -15.55 1.15
N ASN A 125 -3.43 -15.79 2.29
CA ASN A 125 -3.03 -15.28 3.60
C ASN A 125 -2.75 -13.76 3.59
N TYR A 126 -3.53 -12.99 2.84
CA TYR A 126 -3.35 -11.54 2.74
C TYR A 126 -3.92 -10.83 3.96
N SER A 127 -3.16 -9.82 4.43
CA SER A 127 -3.64 -8.93 5.49
C SER A 127 -4.92 -8.20 5.06
N GLN A 128 -5.73 -7.79 6.05
CA GLN A 128 -6.94 -7.03 5.77
C GLN A 128 -6.70 -5.76 4.96
N ARG A 129 -5.59 -5.08 5.23
CA ARG A 129 -5.16 -3.89 4.50
C ARG A 129 -4.89 -4.20 3.04
N THR A 130 -4.20 -5.30 2.79
CA THR A 130 -3.90 -5.77 1.43
C THR A 130 -5.19 -6.08 0.66
N VAL A 131 -6.13 -6.80 1.27
CA VAL A 131 -7.44 -7.10 0.68
C VAL A 131 -8.21 -5.82 0.34
N ASN A 132 -8.32 -4.89 1.30
CA ASN A 132 -9.01 -3.61 1.08
C ASN A 132 -8.36 -2.79 -0.04
N HIS A 133 -7.04 -2.85 -0.20
CA HIS A 133 -6.34 -2.16 -1.29
C HIS A 133 -6.68 -2.76 -2.66
N HIS A 134 -6.75 -4.08 -2.80
CA HIS A 134 -7.16 -4.72 -4.06
C HIS A 134 -8.59 -4.28 -4.47
N ILE A 135 -9.51 -4.25 -3.51
CA ILE A 135 -10.89 -3.79 -3.74
C ILE A 135 -10.91 -2.30 -4.11
N ALA A 136 -10.12 -1.46 -3.44
CA ALA A 136 -10.04 -0.04 -3.74
C ALA A 136 -9.51 0.23 -5.16
N VAL A 137 -8.47 -0.51 -5.59
CA VAL A 137 -7.89 -0.39 -6.92
C VAL A 137 -8.86 -0.86 -8.01
N ALA A 138 -9.55 -1.99 -7.80
CA ALA A 138 -10.61 -2.47 -8.69
C ALA A 138 -11.76 -1.45 -8.82
N LYS A 139 -12.20 -0.91 -7.67
CA LYS A 139 -13.23 0.12 -7.61
C LYS A 139 -12.81 1.37 -8.39
N ALA A 140 -11.56 1.81 -8.24
CA ALA A 140 -11.03 2.98 -8.93
C ALA A 140 -11.01 2.80 -10.46
N ALA A 141 -10.59 1.63 -10.95
CA ALA A 141 -10.58 1.34 -12.39
C ALA A 141 -11.98 1.42 -13.01
N ILE A 142 -13.00 0.86 -12.34
CA ILE A 142 -14.38 0.89 -12.84
C ILE A 142 -15.00 2.29 -12.69
N ASN A 143 -14.69 3.01 -11.61
CA ASN A 143 -15.13 4.39 -11.44
C ASN A 143 -14.56 5.33 -12.53
N LEU A 144 -13.32 5.10 -12.98
CA LEU A 144 -12.77 5.84 -14.13
C LEU A 144 -13.59 5.56 -15.40
N ALA A 145 -13.89 4.30 -15.69
CA ALA A 145 -14.71 3.94 -16.85
C ALA A 145 -16.14 4.51 -16.79
N LEU A 146 -16.71 4.63 -15.58
CA LEU A 146 -17.99 5.32 -15.35
C LEU A 146 -17.89 6.83 -15.61
N ALA A 147 -16.83 7.47 -15.10
CA ALA A 147 -16.60 8.90 -15.28
C ALA A 147 -16.42 9.26 -16.77
N ASP A 148 -15.69 8.42 -17.51
CA ASP A 148 -15.48 8.53 -18.95
C ASP A 148 -16.73 8.15 -19.77
N LYS A 149 -17.82 7.71 -19.13
CA LYS A 149 -19.07 7.25 -19.75
C LYS A 149 -18.90 6.08 -20.74
N ILE A 150 -17.82 5.31 -20.60
CA ILE A 150 -17.54 4.10 -21.38
C ILE A 150 -18.31 2.90 -20.80
N TYR A 151 -18.55 2.93 -19.50
CA TYR A 151 -19.42 1.99 -18.79
C TYR A 151 -20.60 2.74 -18.17
N SER A 152 -21.77 2.11 -18.10
CA SER A 152 -23.00 2.72 -17.56
C SER A 152 -23.75 1.82 -16.56
N GLY A 153 -23.17 0.68 -16.18
CA GLY A 153 -23.75 -0.20 -15.18
C GLY A 153 -23.27 0.10 -13.76
N ASP A 154 -23.57 -0.78 -12.82
CA ASP A 154 -23.12 -0.65 -11.43
C ASP A 154 -21.66 -1.05 -11.24
N ASN A 155 -20.96 -0.39 -10.33
CA ASN A 155 -19.62 -0.83 -9.93
C ASN A 155 -19.72 -1.97 -8.89
N PRO A 156 -19.33 -3.22 -9.24
CA PRO A 156 -19.46 -4.37 -8.34
C PRO A 156 -18.55 -4.29 -7.11
N PHE A 157 -17.50 -3.46 -7.16
CA PHE A 157 -16.57 -3.22 -6.05
C PHE A 157 -16.93 -1.98 -5.21
N ALA A 158 -18.04 -1.28 -5.49
CA ALA A 158 -18.41 -0.06 -4.77
C ALA A 158 -18.98 -0.30 -3.36
N GLY A 159 -19.49 -1.50 -3.07
CA GLY A 159 -20.18 -1.83 -1.82
C GLY A 159 -19.30 -1.81 -0.54
N ARG A 160 -19.96 -1.80 0.64
CA ARG A 160 -19.36 -1.79 2.00
C ARG A 160 -18.59 -3.08 2.39
N GLY A 161 -17.92 -3.74 1.44
CA GLY A 161 -17.07 -4.92 1.66
C GLY A 161 -15.69 -4.59 2.24
N LEU A 162 -15.40 -3.33 2.57
CA LEU A 162 -14.21 -2.97 3.33
C LEU A 162 -14.38 -3.50 4.74
N ILE A 163 -13.72 -4.60 5.04
CA ILE A 163 -13.71 -5.12 6.40
C ILE A 163 -13.06 -4.05 7.28
N LYS A 164 -13.78 -3.71 8.35
CA LYS A 164 -13.37 -2.71 9.34
C LYS A 164 -11.97 -3.05 9.82
N GLN A 165 -11.01 -2.16 9.58
CA GLN A 165 -9.68 -2.31 10.14
C GLN A 165 -9.75 -1.89 11.61
N VAL A 166 -9.42 -2.82 12.50
CA VAL A 166 -9.00 -2.43 13.84
C VAL A 166 -7.66 -1.73 13.68
N ARG A 167 -7.59 -0.44 14.03
CA ARG A 167 -6.31 0.28 14.07
C ARG A 167 -5.47 -0.33 15.18
N THR A 168 -4.52 -1.18 14.82
CA THR A 168 -3.49 -1.63 15.76
C THR A 168 -2.41 -0.55 15.89
N ARG A 169 -1.95 -0.30 17.12
CA ARG A 169 -0.83 0.60 17.39
C ARG A 169 0.37 0.13 16.57
N ARG A 170 0.99 1.04 15.81
CA ARG A 170 2.21 0.68 15.07
C ARG A 170 3.30 0.38 16.09
N LYS A 171 3.96 -0.76 15.95
CA LYS A 171 5.12 -1.12 16.78
C LYS A 171 6.21 -0.06 16.61
N SER A 172 6.60 0.61 17.69
CA SER A 172 7.78 1.49 17.78
C SER A 172 8.92 0.78 18.50
N TYR A 173 10.14 1.27 18.30
CA TYR A 173 11.32 0.87 19.07
C TYR A 173 11.41 1.72 20.33
N SER A 174 11.78 1.11 21.46
CA SER A 174 12.11 1.86 22.67
C SER A 174 13.42 2.65 22.51
N PRO A 175 13.68 3.67 23.34
CA PRO A 175 14.96 4.39 23.33
C PRO A 175 16.17 3.45 23.44
N ALA A 176 16.10 2.43 24.32
CA ALA A 176 17.15 1.43 24.46
C ALA A 176 17.39 0.63 23.16
N GLN A 177 16.31 0.24 22.47
CA GLN A 177 16.42 -0.45 21.18
C GLN A 177 17.01 0.45 20.09
N LEU A 178 16.65 1.73 20.04
CA LEU A 178 17.24 2.69 19.10
C LEU A 178 18.74 2.86 19.34
N SER A 179 19.17 2.97 20.60
CA SER A 179 20.59 3.02 20.96
C SER A 179 21.35 1.76 20.52
N GLN A 180 20.77 0.57 20.74
CA GLN A 180 21.36 -0.70 20.27
C GLN A 180 21.46 -0.76 18.74
N ILE A 181 20.44 -0.29 18.02
CA ILE A 181 20.43 -0.23 16.56
C ILE A 181 21.54 0.71 16.04
N LEU A 182 21.67 1.89 16.65
CA LEU A 182 22.71 2.88 16.34
C LEU A 182 24.12 2.30 16.54
N GLU A 183 24.36 1.67 17.69
CA GLU A 183 25.65 1.08 18.03
C GLU A 183 26.01 -0.08 17.10
N TYR A 184 25.05 -0.96 16.82
CA TYR A 184 25.25 -2.05 15.86
C TYR A 184 25.57 -1.51 14.45
N ALA A 185 24.89 -0.43 14.03
CA ALA A 185 25.18 0.21 12.75
C ALA A 185 26.59 0.81 12.72
N ARG A 186 27.01 1.50 13.79
CA ARG A 186 28.36 2.04 13.95
C ARG A 186 29.42 0.96 13.79
N ASN A 187 29.25 -0.17 14.47
CA ASN A 187 30.18 -1.29 14.41
C ASN A 187 30.29 -1.90 13.01
N ILE A 188 29.16 -2.08 12.30
CA ILE A 188 29.19 -2.55 10.90
C ILE A 188 29.98 -1.60 10.00
N SER A 189 29.74 -0.30 10.12
CA SER A 189 30.40 0.69 9.27
C SER A 189 31.89 0.82 9.60
N ALA A 190 32.26 0.71 10.88
CA ALA A 190 33.65 0.72 11.33
C ALA A 190 34.45 -0.49 10.84
N SER A 191 33.82 -1.68 10.75
CA SER A 191 34.47 -2.86 10.14
C SER A 191 34.71 -2.72 8.62
N GLY A 192 34.25 -1.64 8.00
CA GLY A 192 34.42 -1.40 6.57
C GLY A 192 33.68 -2.39 5.67
N GLY A 193 34.25 -2.63 4.49
CA GLY A 193 33.69 -3.48 3.45
C GLY A 193 32.90 -2.70 2.40
N SER A 194 31.76 -3.23 1.96
CA SER A 194 30.97 -2.65 0.87
C SER A 194 30.46 -1.24 1.18
N LEU A 195 30.15 -0.48 0.12
CA LEU A 195 29.53 0.85 0.22
C LEU A 195 28.31 0.87 1.14
N SER A 196 27.42 -0.11 1.00
CA SER A 196 26.24 -0.24 1.86
C SER A 196 26.58 -0.45 3.34
N ARG A 197 27.69 -1.10 3.68
CA ARG A 197 28.11 -1.25 5.08
C ARG A 197 28.64 0.06 5.63
N ARG A 198 29.47 0.78 4.88
CA ARG A 198 30.01 2.08 5.27
C ARG A 198 28.92 3.15 5.44
N ALA A 199 27.93 3.14 4.54
CA ALA A 199 26.81 4.08 4.57
C ALA A 199 25.71 3.73 5.59
N PHE A 200 25.76 2.57 6.24
CA PHE A 200 24.68 2.12 7.12
C PHE A 200 24.60 2.94 8.42
N HIS A 201 25.72 3.24 9.07
CA HIS A 201 25.74 4.09 10.27
C HIS A 201 25.24 5.51 9.97
N PRO A 202 25.75 6.24 8.95
CA PRO A 202 25.19 7.55 8.60
C PRO A 202 23.68 7.51 8.29
N TYR A 203 23.20 6.46 7.62
CA TYR A 203 21.77 6.30 7.34
C TYR A 203 20.94 6.17 8.62
N ILE A 204 21.34 5.30 9.56
CA ILE A 204 20.64 5.10 10.83
C ILE A 204 20.73 6.35 11.71
N TYR A 205 21.90 6.98 11.75
CA TYR A 205 22.15 8.20 12.52
C TYR A 205 21.22 9.33 12.09
N LEU A 206 21.12 9.59 10.79
CA LEU A 206 20.17 10.56 10.25
C LEU A 206 18.72 10.15 10.57
N ALA A 207 18.35 8.89 10.38
CA ALA A 207 16.98 8.43 10.61
C ALA A 207 16.50 8.65 12.06
N VAL A 208 17.36 8.39 13.05
CA VAL A 208 17.03 8.58 14.47
C VAL A 208 16.98 10.06 14.84
N ASN A 209 17.95 10.86 14.38
CA ASN A 209 18.07 12.25 14.83
C ASN A 209 17.17 13.24 14.06
N THR A 210 16.66 12.87 12.89
CA THR A 210 15.85 13.78 12.04
C THR A 210 14.44 13.26 11.78
N GLY A 211 14.18 11.97 12.01
CA GLY A 211 12.93 11.32 11.64
C GLY A 211 12.63 11.34 10.14
N MET A 212 13.60 11.62 9.26
CA MET A 212 13.41 11.64 7.81
C MET A 212 12.84 10.33 7.25
N ARG A 213 12.12 10.39 6.13
CA ARG A 213 11.68 9.17 5.44
C ARG A 213 12.91 8.45 4.85
N PRO A 214 12.95 7.12 4.84
CA PRO A 214 14.04 6.34 4.25
C PRO A 214 14.49 6.81 2.85
N GLY A 215 13.54 7.10 1.96
CA GLY A 215 13.83 7.57 0.61
C GLY A 215 14.44 8.99 0.57
N GLU A 216 14.11 9.85 1.54
CA GLU A 216 14.70 11.19 1.64
C GLU A 216 16.16 11.08 2.08
N ILE A 217 16.46 10.22 3.07
CA ILE A 217 17.83 9.97 3.55
C ILE A 217 18.69 9.35 2.44
N LEU A 218 18.15 8.36 1.71
CA LEU A 218 18.85 7.69 0.61
C LEU A 218 19.24 8.64 -0.54
N ASN A 219 18.50 9.72 -0.73
CA ASN A 219 18.70 10.68 -1.82
C ASN A 219 19.20 12.05 -1.30
N LEU A 220 19.60 12.14 -0.03
CA LEU A 220 20.12 13.38 0.53
C LEU A 220 21.46 13.74 -0.11
N ARG A 221 21.58 14.98 -0.58
CA ARG A 221 22.77 15.52 -1.23
C ARG A 221 23.46 16.56 -0.36
N TRP A 222 24.75 16.75 -0.56
CA TRP A 222 25.54 17.70 0.24
C TRP A 222 25.10 19.15 0.05
N ASP A 223 24.63 19.51 -1.15
CA ASP A 223 24.10 20.84 -1.47
C ASP A 223 22.72 21.12 -0.87
N HIS A 224 22.07 20.13 -0.25
CA HIS A 224 20.81 20.31 0.48
C HIS A 224 21.01 20.57 1.98
N ILE A 225 22.26 20.71 2.45
CA ILE A 225 22.58 20.76 3.87
C ILE A 225 23.28 22.07 4.21
N THR A 226 22.73 22.75 5.20
CA THR A 226 23.33 23.93 5.82
C THR A 226 23.55 23.67 7.32
N PRO A 227 24.34 24.51 8.02
CA PRO A 227 24.44 24.43 9.48
C PRO A 227 23.09 24.61 10.20
N GLN A 228 22.12 25.28 9.57
CA GLN A 228 20.82 25.61 10.17
C GLN A 228 19.75 24.55 9.87
N GLN A 229 19.79 23.92 8.70
CA GLN A 229 18.72 23.02 8.26
C GLN A 229 19.16 22.01 7.19
N ILE A 230 18.37 20.95 7.09
CA ILE A 230 18.35 20.01 5.96
C ILE A 230 17.17 20.35 5.07
N GLU A 231 17.44 20.60 3.80
CA GLU A 231 16.43 20.84 2.77
C GLU A 231 15.96 19.54 2.13
N ILE A 232 14.64 19.41 2.01
CA ILE A 232 13.98 18.29 1.38
C ILE A 232 13.28 18.79 0.15
N HIS A 233 13.90 18.52 -1.00
CA HIS A 233 13.40 18.92 -2.31
C HIS A 233 12.37 17.90 -2.83
N ARG A 234 11.26 18.38 -3.38
CA ARG A 234 10.13 17.59 -3.92
C ARG A 234 9.62 16.53 -2.94
N PRO A 235 9.27 16.90 -1.70
CA PRO A 235 8.73 15.98 -0.71
C PRO A 235 7.42 15.33 -1.17
N LYS A 236 7.11 14.17 -0.57
CA LYS A 236 5.87 13.42 -0.85
C LYS A 236 4.58 14.15 -0.43
N SER A 237 4.69 15.27 0.27
CA SER A 237 3.56 16.14 0.62
C SER A 237 3.00 16.90 -0.59
N GLY A 238 3.75 16.96 -1.70
CA GLY A 238 3.38 17.75 -2.88
C GLY A 238 3.86 19.20 -2.85
N GLN A 239 4.59 19.60 -1.80
CA GLN A 239 5.32 20.86 -1.76
C GLN A 239 6.61 20.76 -2.56
N ASP A 240 7.17 21.91 -2.97
CA ASP A 240 8.45 21.96 -3.67
C ASP A 240 9.65 21.83 -2.73
N LEU A 241 9.52 22.37 -1.52
CA LEU A 241 10.57 22.40 -0.51
C LEU A 241 9.97 22.28 0.89
N GLU A 242 10.54 21.39 1.69
CA GLU A 242 10.35 21.37 3.14
C GLU A 242 11.72 21.37 3.83
N VAL A 243 11.76 21.75 5.10
CA VAL A 243 13.00 21.83 5.87
C VAL A 243 12.91 21.06 7.18
N ILE A 244 14.06 20.58 7.65
CA ILE A 244 14.23 20.02 8.99
C ILE A 244 15.29 20.85 9.69
N PRO A 245 15.00 21.46 10.85
CA PRO A 245 15.99 22.16 11.65
C PRO A 245 17.17 21.24 11.98
N MET A 246 18.38 21.75 11.80
CA MET A 246 19.60 21.01 12.05
C MET A 246 19.89 20.97 13.56
N LEU A 247 20.24 19.79 14.05
CA LEU A 247 20.80 19.64 15.39
C LEU A 247 22.32 19.87 15.31
N PRO A 248 22.94 20.65 16.22
CA PRO A 248 24.37 20.96 16.14
C PRO A 248 25.26 19.72 16.03
N TRP A 249 25.00 18.68 16.83
CA TRP A 249 25.77 17.44 16.79
C TRP A 249 25.56 16.63 15.50
N VAL A 250 24.41 16.78 14.83
CA VAL A 250 24.16 16.16 13.53
C VAL A 250 24.98 16.86 12.46
N TRP A 251 25.09 18.19 12.51
CA TRP A 251 25.99 18.95 11.66
C TRP A 251 27.45 18.54 11.84
N ASP A 252 27.92 18.48 13.09
CA ASP A 252 29.29 18.05 13.41
C ASP A 252 29.57 16.62 12.93
N PHE A 253 28.59 15.73 13.02
CA PHE A 253 28.66 14.38 12.49
C PHE A 253 28.79 14.39 10.96
N LEU A 254 27.95 15.15 10.27
CA LEU A 254 27.95 15.26 8.81
C LEU A 254 29.26 15.84 8.27
N GLN A 255 29.87 16.80 8.98
CA GLN A 255 31.17 17.38 8.59
C GLN A 255 32.32 16.37 8.60
N LYS A 256 32.23 15.32 9.42
CA LYS A 256 33.25 14.26 9.54
C LYS A 256 33.12 13.17 8.49
N LEU A 257 32.03 13.14 7.73
CA LEU A 257 31.81 12.14 6.71
C LEU A 257 32.60 12.47 5.42
N PRO A 258 33.14 11.46 4.72
CA PRO A 258 33.87 11.69 3.48
C PRO A 258 32.92 12.11 2.36
N ARG A 259 33.32 13.11 1.57
CA ARG A 259 32.54 13.65 0.44
C ARG A 259 32.89 12.96 -0.88
N GLU A 260 32.67 11.64 -0.93
CA GLU A 260 33.02 10.77 -2.07
C GLU A 260 31.98 10.80 -3.22
N SER A 261 30.84 11.47 -3.03
CA SER A 261 29.84 11.66 -4.10
C SER A 261 28.97 12.88 -3.83
N PHE A 262 28.15 13.28 -4.81
CA PHE A 262 27.10 14.29 -4.63
C PHE A 262 26.13 13.97 -3.48
N TYR A 263 25.94 12.69 -3.18
CA TYR A 263 25.07 12.23 -2.10
C TYR A 263 25.83 12.06 -0.79
N VAL A 264 25.16 12.34 0.31
CA VAL A 264 25.67 12.08 1.68
C VAL A 264 25.96 10.60 1.88
N LEU A 265 25.08 9.74 1.38
CA LEU A 265 25.29 8.30 1.37
C LEU A 265 25.94 7.88 0.06
N HIS A 266 27.23 7.56 0.12
CA HIS A 266 27.95 6.99 -1.00
C HIS A 266 27.55 5.53 -1.21
N LEU A 267 26.63 5.32 -2.16
CA LEU A 267 26.01 4.03 -2.48
C LEU A 267 26.09 3.75 -3.98
N GLY A 268 26.31 2.49 -4.36
CA GLY A 268 26.21 2.05 -5.75
C GLY A 268 24.75 2.03 -6.21
N GLN A 269 23.94 1.13 -5.65
CA GLN A 269 22.49 1.12 -5.86
C GLN A 269 21.74 1.82 -4.72
N ARG A 270 20.87 2.77 -5.08
CA ARG A 270 20.01 3.52 -4.16
C ARG A 270 18.59 2.98 -4.20
N SER A 271 18.31 2.03 -3.33
CA SER A 271 16.99 1.41 -3.18
C SER A 271 16.65 1.29 -1.70
N THR A 272 15.36 1.28 -1.37
CA THR A 272 14.92 0.92 -0.02
C THR A 272 15.34 -0.50 0.38
N ASN A 273 15.74 -1.33 -0.59
CA ASN A 273 16.30 -2.65 -0.36
C ASN A 273 17.82 -2.66 -0.13
N THR A 274 18.53 -1.52 -0.31
CA THR A 274 20.00 -1.44 -0.18
C THR A 274 20.50 -1.95 1.16
N PHE A 275 19.78 -1.65 2.25
CA PHE A 275 20.12 -2.09 3.59
C PHE A 275 19.36 -3.33 4.05
N ARG A 276 18.53 -3.95 3.20
CA ARG A 276 17.63 -5.06 3.60
C ARG A 276 18.39 -6.23 4.23
N LYS A 277 19.49 -6.67 3.60
CA LYS A 277 20.30 -7.79 4.11
C LYS A 277 20.93 -7.47 5.47
N ILE A 278 21.50 -6.27 5.60
CA ILE A 278 22.10 -5.78 6.85
C ILE A 278 21.03 -5.71 7.95
N TRP A 279 19.87 -5.15 7.63
CA TRP A 279 18.74 -5.03 8.55
C TRP A 279 18.18 -6.39 8.99
N ILE A 280 18.07 -7.37 8.09
CA ILE A 280 17.62 -8.72 8.45
C ILE A 280 18.55 -9.32 9.50
N ARG A 281 19.87 -9.24 9.30
CA ARG A 281 20.88 -9.74 10.24
C ARG A 281 20.81 -9.00 11.58
N LEU A 282 20.78 -7.68 11.55
CA LEU A 282 20.65 -6.83 12.74
C LEU A 282 19.44 -7.23 13.59
N ARG A 283 18.27 -7.44 12.97
CA ARG A 283 17.06 -7.84 13.70
C ARG A 283 17.22 -9.17 14.42
N THR A 284 17.88 -10.13 13.77
CA THR A 284 18.16 -11.44 14.38
C THR A 284 19.11 -11.28 15.56
N ASP A 285 20.21 -10.57 15.36
CA ASP A 285 21.26 -10.39 16.37
C ASP A 285 20.73 -9.63 17.61
N LEU A 286 19.91 -8.60 17.39
CA LEU A 286 19.31 -7.78 18.46
C LEU A 286 17.95 -8.30 18.95
N LYS A 287 17.48 -9.45 18.44
CA LYS A 287 16.18 -10.06 18.77
C LYS A 287 15.00 -9.06 18.68
N LEU A 288 15.02 -8.21 17.65
CA LEU A 288 13.96 -7.21 17.44
C LEU A 288 12.63 -7.88 17.07
N PRO A 289 11.48 -7.27 17.42
CA PRO A 289 10.16 -7.85 17.15
C PRO A 289 9.95 -8.24 15.68
N GLU A 290 9.21 -9.32 15.45
CA GLU A 290 8.89 -9.75 14.08
C GLU A 290 8.15 -8.65 13.30
N GLY A 291 8.53 -8.46 12.04
CA GLY A 291 8.04 -7.40 11.18
C GLY A 291 8.75 -6.06 11.35
N SER A 292 9.82 -5.99 12.17
CA SER A 292 10.61 -4.77 12.34
C SER A 292 11.24 -4.28 11.01
N THR A 293 11.19 -2.98 10.75
CA THR A 293 11.62 -2.30 9.52
C THR A 293 12.36 -1.01 9.84
N LEU A 294 13.20 -0.56 8.91
CA LEU A 294 13.87 0.74 8.99
C LEU A 294 12.87 1.90 9.06
N TYR A 295 11.70 1.77 8.43
CA TYR A 295 10.67 2.82 8.45
C TYR A 295 10.08 3.03 9.86
N GLN A 296 10.14 2.02 10.73
CA GLN A 296 9.68 2.17 12.11
C GLN A 296 10.58 3.08 12.96
N ILE A 297 11.82 3.35 12.56
CA ILE A 297 12.67 4.31 13.28
C ILE A 297 11.96 5.66 13.31
N ARG A 298 11.45 6.14 12.16
CA ARG A 298 10.66 7.36 12.08
C ARG A 298 9.39 7.30 12.94
N HIS A 299 8.69 6.16 12.97
CA HIS A 299 7.55 5.99 13.88
C HIS A 299 7.95 6.08 15.36
N SER A 300 9.14 5.58 15.68
CA SER A 300 9.68 5.61 17.04
C SER A 300 10.05 7.02 17.44
N VAL A 301 10.64 7.82 16.53
CA VAL A 301 10.88 9.25 16.75
C VAL A 301 9.56 9.98 16.99
N ALA A 302 8.54 9.72 16.18
CA ALA A 302 7.21 10.33 16.35
C ALA A 302 6.59 9.99 17.71
N SER A 303 6.62 8.71 18.08
CA SER A 303 6.13 8.25 19.39
C SER A 303 6.93 8.86 20.53
N TYR A 304 8.26 8.87 20.44
CA TYR A 304 9.13 9.41 21.48
C TYR A 304 8.86 10.90 21.73
N LEU A 305 8.71 11.71 20.67
CA LEU A 305 8.39 13.13 20.81
C LEU A 305 6.99 13.35 21.41
N ALA A 306 6.01 12.55 21.00
CA ALA A 306 4.66 12.63 21.55
C ALA A 306 4.65 12.23 23.05
N ASP A 307 5.32 11.14 23.40
CA ASP A 307 5.44 10.65 24.78
C ASP A 307 6.25 11.63 25.67
N ALA A 308 7.17 12.40 25.08
CA ALA A 308 7.89 13.50 25.74
C ALA A 308 7.05 14.79 25.92
N GLY A 309 5.77 14.78 25.53
CA GLY A 309 4.85 15.91 25.70
C GLY A 309 4.95 16.98 24.62
N VAL A 310 5.66 16.74 23.51
CA VAL A 310 5.72 17.72 22.41
C VAL A 310 4.34 17.83 21.75
N PRO A 311 3.79 19.04 21.59
CA PRO A 311 2.51 19.24 20.91
C PRO A 311 2.48 18.56 19.53
N LEU A 312 1.43 17.79 19.25
CA LEU A 312 1.36 16.95 18.04
C LEU A 312 1.45 17.75 16.74
N HIS A 313 0.98 18.99 16.71
CA HIS A 313 1.10 19.84 15.52
C HIS A 313 2.57 20.15 15.22
N LEU A 314 3.44 20.29 16.23
CA LEU A 314 4.88 20.44 16.07
C LEU A 314 5.54 19.13 15.63
N VAL A 315 5.13 17.99 16.22
CA VAL A 315 5.59 16.66 15.77
C VAL A 315 5.21 16.42 14.30
N GLN A 316 3.99 16.80 13.91
CA GLN A 316 3.50 16.72 12.54
C GLN A 316 4.32 17.61 11.61
N ALA A 317 4.59 18.85 12.00
CA ALA A 317 5.37 19.81 11.22
C ALA A 317 6.81 19.30 11.03
N LEU A 318 7.48 18.90 12.11
CA LEU A 318 8.85 18.37 12.07
C LEU A 318 8.97 17.12 11.17
N LEU A 319 8.04 16.18 11.34
CA LEU A 319 8.04 14.97 10.54
C LEU A 319 7.53 15.22 9.13
N ARG A 320 6.80 16.30 8.87
CA ARG A 320 6.25 16.65 7.55
C ARG A 320 5.21 15.62 7.09
N HIS A 321 4.21 15.37 7.93
CA HIS A 321 3.05 14.55 7.58
C HIS A 321 2.01 15.39 6.83
N ALA A 322 1.69 15.00 5.60
CA ALA A 322 0.67 15.65 4.78
C ALA A 322 -0.76 15.54 5.35
N ASP A 323 -1.04 14.49 6.13
CA ASP A 323 -2.35 14.26 6.74
C ASP A 323 -2.23 14.16 8.27
N TRP A 324 -3.02 14.97 8.96
CA TRP A 324 -3.18 15.01 10.42
C TRP A 324 -3.53 13.65 11.01
N SER A 325 -4.30 12.84 10.28
CA SER A 325 -4.69 11.49 10.70
C SER A 325 -3.50 10.55 10.92
N THR A 326 -2.33 10.88 10.33
CA THR A 326 -1.07 10.14 10.49
C THR A 326 -0.37 10.45 11.81
N THR A 327 -0.63 11.61 12.41
CA THR A 327 -0.03 12.02 13.70
C THR A 327 -0.96 11.67 14.86
N GLN A 328 -2.28 11.68 14.66
CA GLN A 328 -3.28 11.27 15.68
C GLN A 328 -3.09 9.84 16.21
N ILE A 329 -2.44 8.96 15.44
CA ILE A 329 -2.19 7.58 15.88
C ILE A 329 -1.19 7.48 17.05
N TYR A 330 -0.50 8.56 17.39
CA TYR A 330 0.43 8.63 18.53
C TYR A 330 -0.20 9.20 19.79
N VAL A 331 -1.49 9.56 19.77
CA VAL A 331 -2.20 10.01 20.97
C VAL A 331 -2.46 8.82 21.87
N ASN A 332 -1.84 8.82 23.05
CA ASN A 332 -2.41 8.15 24.21
C ASN A 332 -3.09 9.25 25.01
N SER A 333 -4.41 9.22 25.08
CA SER A 333 -5.13 10.03 26.05
C SER A 333 -5.44 9.10 27.20
N ASP A 334 -4.55 9.02 28.18
CA ASP A 334 -4.87 8.39 29.45
C ASP A 334 -5.49 9.41 30.42
N MET A 335 -6.03 8.91 31.53
CA MET A 335 -6.69 9.76 32.52
C MET A 335 -5.72 10.71 33.21
N ASP A 336 -4.43 10.41 33.25
CA ASP A 336 -3.42 11.26 33.89
C ASP A 336 -3.03 12.44 32.99
N ASP A 337 -2.99 12.23 31.67
CA ASP A 337 -2.89 13.29 30.68
C ASP A 337 -4.10 14.24 30.73
N LEU A 338 -5.31 13.69 30.82
CA LEU A 338 -6.53 14.49 30.96
C LEU A 338 -6.51 15.30 32.26
N ARG A 339 -6.04 14.70 33.38
CA ARG A 339 -5.87 15.42 34.65
C ARG A 339 -4.83 16.53 34.56
N ARG A 340 -3.68 16.30 33.91
CA ARG A 340 -2.65 17.34 33.67
C ARG A 340 -3.21 18.51 32.86
N VAL A 341 -3.98 18.23 31.82
CA VAL A 341 -4.65 19.27 31.03
C VAL A 341 -5.69 20.02 31.87
N MET A 342 -6.49 19.30 32.66
CA MET A 342 -7.49 19.90 33.55
C MET A 342 -6.86 20.71 34.69
N ALA A 343 -5.67 20.36 35.17
CA ALA A 343 -4.95 21.12 36.20
C ALA A 343 -4.62 22.56 35.74
N VAL A 344 -4.53 22.80 34.42
CA VAL A 344 -4.41 24.17 33.88
C VAL A 344 -5.62 25.04 34.26
N MET A 345 -6.78 24.44 34.51
CA MET A 345 -7.98 25.14 34.96
C MET A 345 -7.91 25.54 36.45
N ASP A 346 -6.96 25.03 37.25
CA ASP A 346 -6.80 25.41 38.66
C ASP A 346 -6.53 26.92 38.83
N ARG A 347 -6.02 27.59 37.78
CA ARG A 347 -5.84 29.06 37.75
C ARG A 347 -7.15 29.86 37.85
N PHE A 348 -8.30 29.19 37.76
CA PHE A 348 -9.63 29.78 37.91
C PHE A 348 -10.33 29.36 39.21
N LYS A 349 -9.63 28.70 40.14
CA LYS A 349 -10.13 28.54 41.51
C LYS A 349 -10.10 29.92 42.18
N ALA A 350 -11.29 30.44 42.48
CA ALA A 350 -11.50 31.67 43.24
C ALA A 350 -10.92 31.57 44.65
#